data_AF-A0A085MBX0-F1
#
_entry.id   AF-A0A085MBX0-F1
#
_cell.length_a   1.000
_cell.length_b   1.000
_cell.length_c   1.000
_cell.angle_alpha   90.00
_cell.angle_beta   90.00
_cell.angle_gamma   90.00
#
_symmetry.space_group_name_H-M   'P 1'
#
loop_
_entity.id
_entity.type
_entity.pdbx_description
1 polymer ?
#
loop_
_entity_poly.entity_id
_entity_poly.type
_entity_poly.pdbx_seq_one_letter_code
_entity_poly.pdbx_strand_id
1 'polypeptide(L)'
;LLIKIFATEFRGDDFAAAQNFYSVIPALTLNFADHCLVYKEGFQHYYENVMSFTDDGFAVGTAFLLNILGQFDHFASLRWFTSVSSKISSDKKLLMEEVLSATDKTLHQTVSFRIRRKEEFEQ
;
A
#
# COMPACT_ATOMS: atom_id res chain seq x y z
N LEU A 1 1.55 14.07 25.30
CA LEU A 1 0.49 15.08 25.56
C LEU A 1 -0.55 15.04 24.44
N LEU A 2 -0.15 15.21 23.17
CA LEU A 2 -1.06 15.26 22.02
C LEU A 2 -1.97 14.02 21.86
N ILE A 3 -1.39 12.82 21.91
CA ILE A 3 -2.14 11.55 21.76
C ILE A 3 -3.23 11.42 22.82
N LYS A 4 -2.96 11.82 24.08
CA LYS A 4 -3.93 11.71 25.18
C LYS A 4 -5.10 12.68 25.03
N ILE A 5 -4.82 13.91 24.57
CA ILE A 5 -5.85 14.93 24.35
C ILE A 5 -6.79 14.49 23.23
N PHE A 6 -6.24 14.07 22.09
CA PHE A 6 -7.05 13.64 20.95
C PHE A 6 -7.75 12.29 21.19
N ALA A 7 -7.15 11.36 21.95
CA ALA A 7 -7.79 10.09 22.25
C ALA A 7 -9.08 10.27 23.08
N THR A 8 -9.12 11.23 24.01
CA THR A 8 -10.34 11.50 24.78
C THR A 8 -11.46 12.02 23.89
N GLU A 9 -11.13 12.91 22.95
CA GLU A 9 -12.11 13.53 22.06
C GLU A 9 -12.63 12.55 20.99
N PHE A 10 -11.73 11.83 20.32
CA PHE A 10 -12.06 10.96 19.18
C PHE A 10 -12.66 9.60 19.58
N ARG A 11 -12.68 9.25 20.86
CA ARG A 11 -13.31 8.02 21.38
C ARG A 11 -14.71 8.27 21.95
N GLY A 12 -15.21 9.51 21.92
CA GLY A 12 -16.58 9.82 22.30
C GLY A 12 -17.63 9.26 21.32
N ASP A 13 -18.89 9.22 21.75
CA ASP A 13 -20.00 8.70 20.95
C ASP A 13 -20.26 9.51 19.66
N ASP A 14 -19.85 10.78 19.63
CA ASP A 14 -19.92 11.66 18.46
C ASP A 14 -19.07 11.16 17.27
N PHE A 15 -18.08 10.30 17.53
CA PHE A 15 -17.17 9.73 16.55
C PHE A 15 -17.32 8.21 16.41
N ALA A 16 -18.55 7.68 16.55
CA ALA A 16 -18.83 6.26 16.36
C ALA A 16 -18.30 5.70 15.02
N ALA A 17 -18.35 6.49 13.93
CA ALA A 17 -17.79 6.10 12.63
C ALA A 17 -16.26 5.91 12.67
N ALA A 18 -15.55 6.64 13.53
CA ALA A 18 -14.10 6.51 13.69
C ALA A 18 -13.70 5.20 14.38
N GLN A 19 -14.62 4.52 15.09
CA GLN A 19 -14.36 3.23 15.74
C GLN A 19 -14.01 2.11 14.76
N ASN A 20 -14.37 2.26 13.48
CA ASN A 20 -14.06 1.30 12.43
C ASN A 20 -13.00 1.80 11.44
N PHE A 21 -12.26 2.87 11.76
CA PHE A 21 -11.24 3.45 10.88
C PHE A 21 -10.21 2.43 10.39
N TYR A 22 -9.80 1.48 11.23
CA TYR A 22 -8.86 0.41 10.84
C TYR A 22 -9.28 -0.36 9.58
N SER A 23 -10.59 -0.47 9.30
CA SER A 23 -11.12 -1.19 8.13
C SER A 23 -10.85 -0.49 6.80
N VAL A 24 -10.69 0.84 6.78
CA VAL A 24 -10.42 1.60 5.54
C VAL A 24 -8.93 1.65 5.19
N ILE A 25 -8.05 1.36 6.16
CA ILE A 25 -6.60 1.44 5.98
C ILE A 25 -6.10 0.59 4.79
N PRO A 26 -6.56 -0.66 4.57
CA PRO A 26 -6.19 -1.42 3.37
C PRO A 26 -6.45 -0.66 2.05
N ALA A 27 -7.63 -0.07 1.89
CA ALA A 27 -7.97 0.70 0.70
C ALA A 27 -7.09 1.96 0.56
N LEU A 28 -6.82 2.65 1.66
CA LEU A 28 -5.91 3.80 1.68
C LEU A 28 -4.48 3.40 1.31
N THR A 29 -3.99 2.25 1.78
CA THR A 29 -2.64 1.77 1.43
C THR A 29 -2.51 1.42 -0.06
N LEU A 30 -3.57 0.90 -0.69
CA LEU A 30 -3.58 0.67 -2.14
C LEU A 30 -3.58 2.00 -2.91
N ASN A 31 -4.46 2.92 -2.53
CA ASN A 31 -4.52 4.24 -3.16
C ASN A 31 -3.17 4.99 -3.03
N PHE A 32 -2.53 4.89 -1.86
CA PHE A 32 -1.20 5.44 -1.64
C PHE A 32 -0.17 4.80 -2.56
N ALA A 33 -0.15 3.47 -2.67
CA ALA A 33 0.76 2.76 -3.56
C ALA A 33 0.59 3.16 -5.04
N ASP A 34 -0.66 3.32 -5.51
CA ASP A 34 -0.95 3.80 -6.87
C ASP A 34 -0.40 5.22 -7.10
N HIS A 35 -0.59 6.12 -6.14
CA HIS A 35 0.00 7.46 -6.21
C HIS A 35 1.54 7.43 -6.21
N CYS A 36 2.16 6.57 -5.41
CA CYS A 36 3.61 6.37 -5.43
C CYS A 36 4.10 5.88 -6.80
N LEU A 37 3.36 4.98 -7.45
CA LEU A 37 3.69 4.49 -8.80
C LEU A 37 3.58 5.61 -9.84
N VAL A 38 2.48 6.36 -9.85
CA VAL A 38 2.27 7.49 -10.78
C VAL A 38 3.35 8.56 -10.59
N TYR A 39 3.71 8.87 -9.35
CA TYR A 39 4.77 9.83 -9.05
C TYR A 39 6.14 9.33 -9.49
N LYS A 40 6.45 8.05 -9.26
CA LYS A 40 7.69 7.41 -9.72
C LYS A 40 7.78 7.36 -11.25
N GLU A 41 6.68 7.12 -11.96
CA GLU A 41 6.63 7.16 -13.43
C GLU A 41 6.70 8.61 -13.98
N GLY A 42 6.16 9.59 -13.26
CA GLY A 42 6.20 11.02 -13.62
C GLY A 42 7.53 11.74 -13.37
N PHE A 43 8.39 11.17 -12.51
CA PHE A 43 9.70 11.74 -12.14
C PHE A 43 10.71 11.80 -13.30
N GLN A 44 10.44 11.09 -14.40
CA GLN A 44 11.30 11.15 -15.59
C GLN A 44 11.10 12.45 -16.39
N HIS A 45 10.07 13.27 -16.10
CA HIS A 45 9.73 14.44 -16.91
C HIS A 45 9.46 15.77 -16.17
N TYR A 46 9.37 15.83 -14.83
CA TYR A 46 9.00 17.09 -14.13
C TYR A 46 9.97 17.52 -13.01
N TYR A 47 10.89 18.40 -13.41
CA TYR A 47 11.45 19.56 -12.70
C TYR A 47 11.10 19.77 -11.20
N GLU A 48 12.12 19.62 -10.35
CA GLU A 48 12.63 20.52 -9.28
C GLU A 48 11.72 21.30 -8.30
N ASN A 49 10.39 21.44 -8.46
CA ASN A 49 9.63 22.40 -7.65
C ASN A 49 8.32 21.89 -7.01
N VAL A 50 8.01 20.59 -7.10
CA VAL A 50 6.89 20.02 -6.31
C VAL A 50 7.46 19.36 -5.07
N MET A 51 7.66 20.22 -4.06
CA MET A 51 7.99 19.95 -2.66
C MET A 51 7.68 18.51 -2.25
N SER A 52 8.75 17.79 -1.88
CA SER A 52 8.76 16.44 -1.34
C SER A 52 7.50 16.10 -0.55
N PHE A 53 6.63 15.27 -1.14
CA PHE A 53 5.69 14.47 -0.34
C PHE A 53 6.58 13.61 0.56
N THR A 54 6.50 13.82 1.87
CA THR A 54 7.34 13.11 2.83
C THR A 54 7.08 11.61 2.69
N ASP A 55 8.12 10.83 2.40
CA ASP A 55 8.04 9.40 2.08
C ASP A 55 7.30 8.59 3.16
N ASP A 56 7.43 9.01 4.43
CA ASP A 56 6.83 8.36 5.59
C ASP A 56 5.55 9.03 6.11
N GLY A 57 5.13 10.18 5.56
CA GLY A 57 4.04 10.99 6.11
C GLY A 57 2.71 10.24 6.18
N PHE A 58 2.42 9.41 5.17
CA PHE A 58 1.26 8.53 5.15
C PHE A 58 1.33 7.46 6.26
N ALA A 59 2.49 6.81 6.42
CA ALA A 59 2.68 5.76 7.40
C ALA A 59 2.62 6.30 8.83
N VAL A 60 3.29 7.42 9.10
CA VAL A 60 3.30 8.11 10.41
C VAL A 60 1.89 8.59 10.76
N GLY A 61 1.16 9.19 9.82
CA GLY A 61 -0.21 9.66 10.03
C GLY A 61 -1.18 8.51 10.34
N THR A 62 -1.08 7.40 9.60
CA THR A 62 -1.92 6.22 9.82
C THR A 62 -1.64 5.59 11.19
N ALA A 63 -0.36 5.46 11.56
CA ALA A 63 0.04 4.94 12.86
C ALA A 63 -0.44 5.84 14.01
N PHE A 64 -0.39 7.16 13.83
CA PHE A 64 -0.89 8.12 14.80
C PHE A 64 -2.40 7.99 15.04
N LEU A 65 -3.19 7.87 13.97
CA LEU A 65 -4.64 7.68 14.06
C LEU A 65 -5.01 6.35 14.72
N LEU A 66 -4.35 5.26 14.33
CA LEU A 66 -4.52 3.94 14.96
C LEU A 66 -4.22 3.98 16.47
N ASN A 67 -3.20 4.74 16.87
CA ASN A 67 -2.83 4.90 18.28
C ASN A 67 -3.89 5.67 19.08
N ILE A 68 -4.34 6.80 18.53
CA ILE A 68 -5.37 7.63 19.16
C ILE A 68 -6.67 6.85 19.31
N LEU A 69 -7.05 6.05 18.31
CA LEU A 69 -8.29 5.27 18.34
C LEU A 69 -8.15 3.94 19.07
N GLY A 70 -6.93 3.49 19.39
CA GLY A 70 -6.70 2.22 20.08
C GLY A 70 -7.02 1.00 19.22
N GLN A 71 -6.80 1.09 17.91
CA GLN A 71 -7.25 0.09 16.93
C GLN A 71 -6.12 -0.78 16.38
N PHE A 72 -4.91 -0.73 16.95
CA PHE A 72 -3.79 -1.54 16.47
C PHE A 72 -4.08 -3.04 16.43
N ASP A 73 -4.70 -3.58 17.48
CA ASP A 73 -5.04 -5.01 17.53
C ASP A 73 -6.08 -5.40 16.48
N HIS A 74 -7.08 -4.54 16.29
CA HIS A 74 -8.11 -4.71 15.27
C HIS A 74 -7.52 -4.67 13.86
N PHE A 75 -6.63 -3.71 13.59
CA PHE A 75 -5.89 -3.63 12.33
C PHE A 75 -4.99 -4.85 12.11
N ALA A 76 -4.24 -5.27 13.13
CA ALA A 76 -3.36 -6.44 13.06
C ALA A 76 -4.15 -7.73 12.74
N SER A 77 -5.37 -7.86 13.26
CA SER A 77 -6.26 -9.01 12.99
C SER A 77 -6.64 -9.16 11.51
N LEU A 78 -6.63 -8.07 10.73
CA LEU A 78 -6.88 -8.12 9.29
C LEU A 78 -5.78 -8.88 8.53
N ARG A 79 -4.57 -8.96 9.12
CA ARG A 79 -3.38 -9.55 8.48
C ARG A 79 -3.13 -9.02 7.06
N TRP A 80 -3.49 -7.77 6.83
CA TRP A 80 -3.55 -7.15 5.50
C TRP A 80 -2.29 -7.38 4.68
N PHE A 81 -1.12 -7.03 5.24
CA PHE A 81 0.16 -7.18 4.54
C PHE A 81 0.51 -8.64 4.23
N THR A 82 0.14 -9.59 5.10
CA THR A 82 0.31 -11.01 4.82
C THR A 82 -0.59 -11.46 3.66
N SER A 83 -1.85 -11.02 3.66
CA SER A 83 -2.81 -11.34 2.61
C SER A 83 -2.36 -10.80 1.24
N VAL A 84 -1.86 -9.55 1.20
CA VAL A 84 -1.30 -8.94 -0.01
C VAL A 84 -0.07 -9.70 -0.49
N SER A 85 0.89 -9.99 0.39
CA SER A 85 2.11 -10.73 0.03
C SER A 85 1.80 -12.13 -0.52
N SER A 86 0.85 -12.84 0.10
CA SER A 86 0.37 -14.14 -0.35
C SER A 86 -0.31 -14.07 -1.73
N LYS A 87 -1.15 -13.05 -1.95
CA LYS A 87 -1.82 -12.82 -3.23
C LYS A 87 -0.80 -12.52 -4.34
N ILE A 88 0.14 -11.61 -4.11
CA ILE A 88 1.21 -11.28 -5.06
C ILE A 88 2.04 -12.52 -5.41
N SER A 89 2.40 -13.32 -4.41
CA SER A 89 3.17 -14.55 -4.62
C SER A 89 2.41 -15.59 -5.45
N SER A 90 1.10 -15.71 -5.21
CA SER A 90 0.23 -16.63 -5.95
C SER A 90 0.04 -16.17 -7.39
N ASP A 91 -0.22 -14.88 -7.61
CA ASP A 91 -0.38 -14.30 -8.94
C ASP A 91 0.93 -14.40 -9.75
N LYS A 92 2.09 -14.25 -9.10
CA LYS A 92 3.40 -14.46 -9.73
C LYS A 92 3.58 -15.90 -10.22
N LYS A 93 3.18 -16.89 -9.41
CA LYS A 93 3.27 -18.31 -9.79
C LYS A 93 2.38 -18.63 -10.99
N LEU A 94 1.12 -18.16 -10.96
CA LEU A 94 0.18 -18.35 -12.08
C LEU A 94 0.71 -17.73 -13.38
N LEU A 95 1.23 -16.51 -13.31
CA LEU A 95 1.85 -15.87 -14.48
C LEU A 95 3.06 -16.65 -15.00
N MET A 96 3.88 -17.22 -14.12
CA MET A 96 5.04 -18.02 -14.53
C MET A 96 4.64 -19.34 -15.18
N GLU A 97 3.60 -20.01 -14.67
CA GLU A 97 3.03 -21.22 -15.27
C GLU A 97 2.39 -20.94 -16.65
N GLU A 98 1.70 -19.80 -16.79
CA GLU A 98 1.16 -19.35 -18.08
C GLU A 98 2.26 -19.08 -19.11
N VAL A 99 3.38 -18.47 -18.70
CA VAL A 99 4.56 -18.30 -19.57
C VAL A 99 5.14 -19.64 -20.00
N LEU A 100 5.32 -20.57 -19.07
CA LEU A 100 5.92 -21.87 -19.37
C LEU A 100 5.04 -22.73 -20.30
N SER A 101 3.72 -22.58 -20.22
CA SER A 101 2.76 -23.31 -21.06
C SER A 101 2.49 -22.64 -22.41
N ALA A 102 2.70 -21.32 -22.54
CA ALA A 102 2.54 -20.61 -23.79
C ALA A 102 3.65 -20.95 -24.79
N THR A 103 3.28 -21.43 -25.98
CA THR A 103 4.19 -21.68 -27.11
C THR A 103 4.49 -20.38 -27.90
N ASP A 104 3.77 -19.31 -27.61
CA ASP A 104 3.82 -18.05 -28.35
C ASP A 104 5.00 -17.17 -27.90
N LYS A 105 5.96 -16.95 -28.80
CA LYS A 105 7.20 -16.19 -28.55
C LYS A 105 6.92 -14.73 -28.16
N THR A 106 5.79 -14.17 -28.59
CA THR A 106 5.40 -12.78 -28.28
C THR A 106 5.00 -12.63 -26.81
N LEU A 107 4.29 -13.60 -26.24
CA LEU A 107 3.88 -13.62 -24.84
C LEU A 107 5.10 -13.79 -23.91
N HIS A 108 6.04 -14.66 -24.28
CA HIS A 108 7.33 -14.82 -23.58
C HIS A 108 8.09 -13.50 -23.46
N GLN A 109 8.16 -12.73 -24.56
CA GLN A 109 8.81 -11.42 -24.56
C GLN A 109 8.07 -10.43 -23.64
N THR A 110 6.75 -10.29 -23.75
CA THR A 110 5.98 -9.38 -22.89
C THR A 110 6.12 -9.70 -21.39
N VAL A 111 6.13 -10.98 -21.02
CA VAL A 111 6.27 -11.36 -19.61
C VAL A 111 7.71 -11.21 -19.11
N SER A 112 8.72 -11.49 -19.93
CA SER A 112 10.12 -11.21 -19.57
C SER A 112 10.36 -9.72 -19.27
N PHE A 113 9.73 -8.82 -20.02
CA PHE A 113 9.79 -7.38 -19.73
C PHE A 113 9.09 -7.02 -18.41
N ARG A 114 7.95 -7.66 -18.10
CA ARG A 114 7.24 -7.44 -16.82
C ARG A 114 7.99 -7.97 -15.61
N ILE A 115 8.66 -9.12 -15.72
CA ILE A 115 9.49 -9.70 -14.66
C ILE A 115 10.70 -8.79 -14.40
N ARG A 116 11.43 -8.41 -15.45
CA ARG A 116 12.58 -7.50 -15.34
C ARG A 116 12.19 -6.16 -14.71
N ARG A 117 11.08 -5.56 -15.16
CA ARG A 117 10.59 -4.28 -14.59
C ARG A 117 10.36 -4.43 -13.09
N LYS A 118 9.85 -5.58 -12.61
CA LYS A 118 9.63 -5.86 -11.18
C LYS A 118 10.91 -6.06 -10.38
N GLU A 119 11.93 -6.71 -10.93
CA GLU A 119 13.24 -6.88 -10.27
C GLU A 119 13.94 -5.53 -10.04
N GLU A 120 13.76 -4.58 -10.97
CA GLU A 120 14.22 -3.18 -10.81
C GLU A 120 13.49 -2.42 -9.68
N PHE A 121 12.35 -2.91 -9.16
CA PHE A 121 11.65 -2.34 -7.99
C PHE A 121 12.03 -2.99 -6.66
N GLU A 122 12.69 -4.16 -6.66
CA GLU A 122 13.08 -4.89 -5.44
C GLU A 122 14.54 -4.63 -5.00
N GLN A 123 15.30 -3.79 -5.75
CA GLN A 123 16.63 -3.30 -5.37
C GLN A 123 16.56 -1.90 -4.74
#